data_AF-A0A4Y2TRS6-F1
#
_entry.id   AF-A0A4Y2TRS6-F1
#
_cell.length_a   1.000
_cell.length_b   1.000
_cell.length_c   1.000
_cell.angle_alpha   90.00
_cell.angle_beta   90.00
_cell.angle_gamma   90.00
#
_symmetry.space_group_name_H-M   'P 1'
#
loop_
_entity.id
_entity.type
_entity.pdbx_description
1 polymer ?
#
loop_
_entity_poly.entity_id
_entity_poly.type
_entity_poly.pdbx_seq_one_letter_code
_entity_poly.pdbx_strand_id
1 'polypeptide(L)'
;MTSVKSIDSISSLCSFYFADVANFNCADKVSIGFIGDELLKKRRAKKEASDKDVLDLKRDCQRFVLRMLQTLMEKCPISYFIVRNASCFDPNKMVFHPMRCLKSLKNILSYLVDKSMKPSKDGEEILHQFKEFLDKVVKCSFSDFKTLDHKEQRLDTFLYQYFSVDKEKYRKL
;
A
#
# COMPACT_ATOMS: atom_id res chain seq x y z
N MET A 1 19.43 2.71 25.50
CA MET A 1 17.98 2.93 25.36
C MET A 1 17.64 2.81 23.88
N THR A 2 17.11 1.67 23.45
CA THR A 2 16.69 1.45 22.07
C THR A 2 15.41 2.25 21.81
N SER A 3 15.47 3.18 20.86
CA SER A 3 14.33 3.97 20.42
C SER A 3 13.30 3.04 19.79
N VAL A 4 12.12 2.91 20.43
CA VAL A 4 10.97 2.23 19.81
C VAL A 4 10.59 2.99 18.55
N LYS A 5 10.49 2.30 17.41
CA LYS A 5 10.04 2.91 16.16
C LYS A 5 8.56 3.29 16.30
N SER A 6 8.26 4.57 16.24
CA SER A 6 6.89 5.07 16.17
C SER A 6 6.27 4.70 14.83
N ILE A 7 5.02 4.25 14.83
CA ILE A 7 4.21 4.09 13.64
C ILE A 7 3.27 5.29 13.58
N ASP A 8 3.64 6.31 12.83
CA ASP A 8 2.92 7.58 12.70
C ASP A 8 2.28 7.77 11.32
N SER A 9 2.59 6.88 10.36
CA SER A 9 2.09 6.94 9.00
C SER A 9 1.91 5.55 8.38
N ILE A 10 1.17 5.50 7.26
CA ILE A 10 1.05 4.26 6.46
C ILE A 10 2.43 3.84 5.92
N SER A 11 3.29 4.80 5.55
CA SER A 11 4.63 4.51 5.06
C SER A 11 5.49 3.84 6.14
N SER A 12 5.47 4.37 7.38
CA SER A 12 6.20 3.75 8.49
C SER A 12 5.68 2.34 8.78
N LEU A 13 4.36 2.13 8.71
CA LEU A 13 3.76 0.81 8.90
C LEU A 13 4.19 -0.19 7.80
N CYS A 14 4.22 0.24 6.53
CA CYS A 14 4.68 -0.59 5.42
C CYS A 14 6.15 -1.04 5.55
N SER A 15 6.97 -0.23 6.22
CA SER A 15 8.39 -0.53 6.48
C SER A 15 8.65 -1.22 7.82
N PHE A 16 7.59 -1.48 8.61
CA PHE A 16 7.71 -2.05 9.93
C PHE A 16 8.04 -3.54 9.88
N TYR A 17 9.08 -3.96 10.58
CA TYR A 17 9.51 -5.35 10.60
C TYR A 17 8.93 -6.09 11.81
N PHE A 18 7.83 -6.82 11.57
CA PHE A 18 7.07 -7.55 12.60
C PHE A 18 7.81 -8.74 13.23
N ALA A 19 8.99 -9.13 12.72
CA ALA A 19 9.77 -10.23 13.31
C ALA A 19 10.78 -9.76 14.36
N ASP A 20 11.06 -8.45 14.44
CA ASP A 20 12.02 -7.89 15.36
C ASP A 20 11.33 -7.34 16.62
N VAL A 21 11.45 -8.11 17.70
CA VAL A 21 10.83 -7.85 19.00
C VAL A 21 11.37 -6.57 19.65
N ALA A 22 12.56 -6.09 19.25
CA ALA A 22 13.10 -4.82 19.73
C ALA A 22 12.28 -3.60 19.27
N ASN A 23 11.45 -3.76 18.23
CA ASN A 23 10.55 -2.71 17.76
C ASN A 23 9.26 -2.61 18.60
N PHE A 24 9.04 -3.51 19.56
CA PHE A 24 7.80 -3.53 20.34
C PHE A 24 7.97 -2.80 21.67
N ASN A 25 6.90 -2.18 22.14
CA ASN A 25 6.85 -1.66 23.50
C ASN A 25 7.03 -2.79 24.53
N CYS A 26 7.63 -2.51 25.68
CA CYS A 26 7.59 -3.48 26.77
C CYS A 26 6.15 -3.70 27.25
N ALA A 27 5.78 -4.94 27.58
CA ALA A 27 4.40 -5.30 27.94
C ALA A 27 3.86 -4.49 29.12
N ASP A 28 4.69 -4.12 30.09
CA ASP A 28 4.32 -3.28 31.23
C ASP A 28 3.85 -1.87 30.80
N LYS A 29 4.38 -1.35 29.69
CA LYS A 29 4.08 -0.03 29.11
C LYS A 29 2.88 -0.04 28.17
N VAL A 30 2.32 -1.21 27.85
CA VAL A 30 1.13 -1.31 27.01
C VAL A 30 -0.07 -0.75 27.78
N SER A 31 -0.77 0.20 27.17
CA SER A 31 -2.04 0.74 27.67
C SER A 31 -3.19 -0.04 27.03
N ILE A 32 -4.23 -0.34 27.81
CA ILE A 32 -5.48 -0.94 27.33
C ILE A 32 -6.52 0.17 27.02
N GLY A 33 -6.08 1.43 27.05
CA GLY A 33 -6.91 2.62 26.89
C GLY A 33 -7.43 3.15 28.23
N PHE A 34 -7.99 4.37 28.19
CA PHE A 34 -8.37 5.14 29.38
C PHE A 34 -9.23 4.35 30.37
N ILE A 35 -10.33 3.76 29.88
CA ILE A 35 -11.29 3.01 30.70
C ILE A 35 -10.68 1.66 31.16
N GLY A 36 -9.96 0.96 30.29
CA GLY A 36 -9.35 -0.34 30.60
C GLY A 36 -8.28 -0.22 31.68
N ASP A 37 -7.43 0.81 31.59
CA ASP A 37 -6.37 1.06 32.57
C ASP A 37 -6.97 1.48 33.93
N GLU A 38 -8.05 2.26 33.96
CA GLU A 38 -8.83 2.60 35.16
C GLU A 38 -9.39 1.35 35.85
N LEU A 39 -10.04 0.45 35.08
CA LEU A 39 -10.60 -0.80 35.58
C LEU A 39 -9.51 -1.70 36.16
N LEU A 40 -8.37 -1.84 35.49
CA LEU A 40 -7.24 -2.63 35.99
C LEU A 40 -6.69 -2.07 37.29
N LYS A 41 -6.53 -0.75 37.39
CA LYS A 41 -6.09 -0.10 38.64
C LYS A 41 -7.05 -0.42 39.80
N LYS A 42 -8.37 -0.33 39.56
CA LYS A 42 -9.40 -0.66 40.56
C LYS A 42 -9.36 -2.14 40.97
N ARG A 43 -9.23 -3.07 40.02
CA ARG A 43 -9.12 -4.52 40.30
C ARG A 43 -7.86 -4.87 41.07
N ARG A 44 -6.71 -4.26 40.75
CA ARG A 44 -5.46 -4.42 41.51
C ARG A 44 -5.59 -3.91 42.94
N ALA A 45 -6.17 -2.72 43.13
CA ALA A 45 -6.38 -2.14 44.46
C ALA A 45 -7.25 -3.04 45.36
N LYS A 46 -8.23 -3.74 44.75
CA LYS A 46 -9.09 -4.72 45.43
C LYS A 46 -8.44 -6.11 45.60
N LYS A 47 -7.21 -6.32 45.13
CA LYS A 47 -6.52 -7.63 45.07
C LYS A 47 -7.29 -8.70 44.30
N GLU A 48 -8.16 -8.30 43.37
CA GLU A 48 -8.92 -9.20 42.49
C GLU A 48 -8.11 -9.62 41.25
N ALA A 49 -7.00 -8.94 40.98
CA ALA A 49 -6.04 -9.28 39.94
C ALA A 49 -4.61 -9.09 40.47
N SER A 50 -3.76 -10.10 40.27
CA SER A 50 -2.35 -10.01 40.60
C SER A 50 -1.58 -9.19 39.56
N ASP A 51 -0.35 -8.77 39.91
CA ASP A 51 0.53 -8.10 38.94
C ASP A 51 0.86 -8.99 37.74
N LYS A 52 0.93 -10.31 37.96
CA LYS A 52 1.10 -11.30 36.89
C LYS A 52 -0.10 -11.28 35.94
N ASP A 53 -1.32 -11.33 36.45
CA ASP A 53 -2.54 -11.33 35.62
C ASP A 53 -2.62 -10.09 34.74
N VAL A 54 -2.27 -8.93 35.30
CA VAL A 54 -2.29 -7.69 34.53
C VAL A 54 -1.16 -7.64 33.49
N LEU A 55 0.04 -8.15 33.81
CA LEU A 55 1.13 -8.21 32.84
C LEU A 55 0.80 -9.18 31.70
N ASP A 56 0.20 -10.32 32.01
CA ASP A 56 -0.22 -11.32 31.03
C ASP A 56 -1.32 -10.74 30.12
N LEU A 57 -2.33 -10.06 30.67
CA LEU A 57 -3.33 -9.35 29.86
C LEU A 57 -2.70 -8.31 28.93
N LYS A 58 -1.79 -7.48 29.44
CA LYS A 58 -1.11 -6.47 28.61
C LYS A 58 -0.28 -7.10 27.49
N ARG A 59 0.37 -8.23 27.77
CA ARG A 59 1.11 -9.02 26.78
C ARG A 59 0.18 -9.61 25.72
N ASP A 60 -1.00 -10.09 26.11
CA ASP A 60 -2.02 -10.60 25.19
C ASP A 60 -2.59 -9.49 24.30
N CYS A 61 -2.90 -8.31 24.87
CA CYS A 61 -3.32 -7.14 24.09
C CYS A 61 -2.26 -6.73 23.07
N GLN A 62 -0.99 -6.68 23.47
CA GLN A 62 0.12 -6.40 22.56
C GLN A 62 0.19 -7.43 21.43
N ARG A 63 0.17 -8.72 21.78
CA ARG A 63 0.23 -9.81 20.80
C ARG A 63 -0.94 -9.72 19.81
N PHE A 64 -2.14 -9.45 20.31
CA PHE A 64 -3.34 -9.28 19.49
C PHE A 64 -3.17 -8.15 18.47
N VAL A 65 -2.78 -6.95 18.91
CA VAL A 65 -2.61 -5.79 18.01
C VAL A 65 -1.52 -6.07 16.97
N LEU A 66 -0.38 -6.63 17.40
CA LEU A 66 0.70 -6.98 16.47
C LEU A 66 0.25 -7.99 15.43
N ARG A 67 -0.52 -9.01 15.83
CA ARG A 67 -0.99 -10.04 14.90
C ARG A 67 -2.07 -9.53 13.96
N MET A 68 -2.97 -8.70 14.47
CA MET A 68 -3.95 -8.00 13.64
C MET A 68 -3.27 -7.14 12.58
N LEU A 69 -2.30 -6.30 12.96
CA LEU A 69 -1.55 -5.45 12.03
C LEU A 69 -0.78 -6.29 11.00
N GLN A 70 -0.10 -7.34 11.45
CA GLN A 70 0.63 -8.22 10.55
C GLN A 70 -0.32 -8.89 9.53
N THR A 71 -1.44 -9.46 9.97
CA THR A 71 -2.42 -10.08 9.06
C THR A 71 -3.03 -9.07 8.11
N LEU A 72 -3.29 -7.84 8.58
CA LEU A 72 -3.80 -6.77 7.74
C LEU A 72 -2.77 -6.39 6.67
N MET A 73 -1.48 -6.30 7.03
CA MET A 73 -0.40 -6.01 6.08
C MET A 73 -0.14 -7.15 5.09
N GLU A 74 -0.22 -8.40 5.54
CA GLU A 74 -0.12 -9.59 4.68
C GLU A 74 -1.24 -9.62 3.63
N LYS A 75 -2.44 -9.18 3.99
CA LYS A 75 -3.61 -9.15 3.08
C LYS A 75 -3.77 -7.83 2.33
N CYS A 76 -3.08 -6.77 2.72
CA CYS A 76 -3.29 -5.46 2.13
C CYS A 76 -2.73 -5.45 0.70
N PRO A 77 -3.54 -5.11 -0.33
CA PRO A 77 -3.04 -5.03 -1.71
C PRO A 77 -1.81 -4.14 -1.84
N ILE A 78 -1.67 -3.09 -1.03
CA ILE A 78 -0.52 -2.18 -1.04
C ILE A 78 0.80 -2.83 -0.59
N SER A 79 0.79 -4.00 0.05
CA SER A 79 2.02 -4.71 0.40
C SER A 79 2.68 -5.33 -0.85
N TYR A 80 1.89 -5.61 -1.90
CA TYR A 80 2.37 -6.17 -3.16
C TYR A 80 2.98 -5.09 -4.06
N PHE A 81 4.21 -5.34 -4.52
CA PHE A 81 5.00 -4.40 -5.32
C PHE A 81 4.29 -3.94 -6.60
N ILE A 82 3.64 -4.86 -7.32
CA ILE A 82 2.90 -4.56 -8.55
C ILE A 82 1.74 -3.60 -8.25
N VAL A 83 0.94 -3.91 -7.23
CA VAL A 83 -0.23 -3.09 -6.86
C VAL A 83 0.17 -1.66 -6.51
N ARG A 84 1.27 -1.47 -5.76
CA ARG A 84 1.78 -0.12 -5.46
C ARG A 84 2.10 0.68 -6.71
N ASN A 85 2.70 0.03 -7.70
CA ASN A 85 3.09 0.69 -8.94
C ASN A 85 1.94 0.77 -9.95
N ALA A 86 0.90 -0.05 -9.84
CA ALA A 86 -0.25 -0.06 -10.75
C ALA A 86 -1.09 1.23 -10.70
N SER A 87 -0.87 2.08 -9.69
CA SER A 87 -1.38 3.45 -9.67
C SER A 87 -0.95 4.28 -10.89
N CYS A 88 0.03 3.84 -11.68
CA CYS A 88 0.35 4.47 -12.97
C CYS A 88 -0.82 4.46 -13.96
N PHE A 89 -1.80 3.56 -13.79
CA PHE A 89 -2.99 3.46 -14.62
C PHE A 89 -4.14 4.36 -14.18
N ASP A 90 -4.00 5.08 -13.07
CA ASP A 90 -4.97 6.08 -12.61
C ASP A 90 -4.95 7.30 -13.56
N PRO A 91 -6.05 7.64 -14.25
CA PRO A 91 -6.10 8.74 -15.21
C PRO A 91 -5.75 10.10 -14.62
N ASN A 92 -6.13 10.36 -13.37
CA ASN A 92 -5.77 11.58 -12.67
C ASN A 92 -4.26 11.65 -12.43
N LYS A 93 -3.63 10.53 -12.05
CA LYS A 93 -2.16 10.43 -11.92
C LYS A 93 -1.46 10.56 -13.27
N MET A 94 -1.99 9.98 -14.34
CA MET A 94 -1.44 10.12 -15.69
C MET A 94 -1.36 11.59 -16.12
N VAL A 95 -2.38 12.38 -15.79
CA VAL A 95 -2.44 13.82 -16.09
C VAL A 95 -1.44 14.63 -15.27
N PHE A 96 -1.49 14.52 -13.93
CA PHE A 96 -0.71 15.41 -13.07
C PHE A 96 0.72 14.94 -12.82
N HIS A 97 0.99 13.64 -12.98
CA HIS A 97 2.26 13.02 -12.63
C HIS A 97 2.76 12.00 -13.67
N PRO A 98 2.79 12.33 -14.98
CA PRO A 98 3.12 11.38 -16.06
C PRO A 98 4.50 10.72 -15.89
N MET A 99 5.50 11.46 -15.45
CA MET A 99 6.84 10.91 -15.19
C MET A 99 6.87 9.91 -14.04
N ARG A 100 6.02 10.08 -13.02
CA ARG A 100 5.88 9.10 -11.93
C ARG A 100 5.17 7.85 -12.44
N CYS A 101 4.12 8.01 -13.25
CA CYS A 101 3.44 6.88 -13.90
C CYS A 101 4.41 6.07 -14.77
N LEU A 102 5.23 6.73 -15.60
CA LEU A 102 6.22 6.06 -16.44
C LEU A 102 7.26 5.30 -15.61
N LYS A 103 7.77 5.89 -14.52
CA LYS A 103 8.68 5.23 -13.58
C LYS A 103 8.02 4.00 -12.93
N SER A 104 6.77 4.12 -12.52
CA SER A 104 6.01 3.02 -11.92
C SER A 104 5.75 1.89 -12.89
N LEU A 105 5.41 2.16 -14.15
CA LEU A 105 5.30 1.13 -15.18
C LEU A 105 6.64 0.42 -15.41
N LYS A 106 7.74 1.17 -15.49
CA LYS A 106 9.10 0.60 -15.60
C LYS A 106 9.40 -0.34 -14.43
N ASN A 107 9.08 0.06 -13.21
CA ASN A 107 9.24 -0.78 -12.03
C ASN A 107 8.46 -2.11 -12.16
N ILE A 108 7.19 -2.06 -12.61
CA ILE A 108 6.38 -3.27 -12.83
C ILE A 108 7.06 -4.20 -13.84
N LEU A 109 7.48 -3.67 -14.98
CA LEU A 109 8.11 -4.46 -16.03
C LEU A 109 9.42 -5.08 -15.56
N SER A 110 10.28 -4.32 -14.87
CA SER A 110 11.51 -4.86 -14.26
C SER A 110 11.20 -6.00 -13.27
N TYR A 111 10.20 -5.83 -12.41
CA TYR A 111 9.79 -6.88 -11.48
C TYR A 111 9.31 -8.15 -12.18
N LEU A 112 8.58 -8.03 -13.29
CA LEU A 112 8.11 -9.18 -14.07
C LEU A 112 9.27 -9.90 -14.79
N VAL A 113 10.25 -9.14 -15.33
CA VAL A 113 11.50 -9.70 -15.89
C VAL A 113 12.24 -10.49 -14.82
N ASP A 114 12.46 -9.89 -13.64
CA ASP A 114 13.19 -10.50 -12.53
C ASP A 114 12.55 -11.80 -12.04
N LYS A 115 11.21 -11.88 -12.08
CA LYS A 115 10.44 -13.08 -11.72
C LYS A 115 10.29 -14.11 -12.85
N SER A 116 11.04 -13.95 -13.96
CA SER A 116 10.99 -14.83 -15.14
C SER A 116 9.62 -14.90 -15.83
N MET A 117 8.70 -13.99 -15.50
CA MET A 117 7.42 -13.83 -16.19
C MET A 117 7.64 -12.99 -17.45
N LYS A 118 8.29 -13.58 -18.45
CA LYS A 118 8.70 -12.98 -19.75
C LYS A 118 7.97 -11.67 -20.11
N PRO A 119 8.67 -10.52 -20.05
CA PRO A 119 8.36 -9.41 -20.94
C PRO A 119 9.65 -8.89 -21.63
N SER A 120 10.73 -9.67 -21.72
CA SER A 120 12.05 -9.11 -22.07
C SER A 120 12.17 -8.61 -23.51
N LYS A 121 11.30 -9.03 -24.43
CA LYS A 121 11.32 -8.54 -25.82
C LYS A 121 10.39 -7.34 -26.06
N ASP A 122 9.33 -7.21 -25.28
CA ASP A 122 8.29 -6.20 -25.50
C ASP A 122 8.32 -5.08 -24.43
N GLY A 123 9.09 -5.22 -23.35
CA GLY A 123 9.07 -4.28 -22.22
C GLY A 123 9.46 -2.85 -22.60
N GLU A 124 10.51 -2.68 -23.41
CA GLU A 124 10.93 -1.36 -23.89
C GLU A 124 9.90 -0.76 -24.86
N GLU A 125 9.28 -1.60 -25.69
CA GLU A 125 8.20 -1.19 -26.60
C GLU A 125 6.96 -0.72 -25.82
N ILE A 126 6.54 -1.47 -24.79
CA ILE A 126 5.45 -1.08 -23.88
C ILE A 126 5.75 0.26 -23.22
N LEU A 127 6.98 0.48 -22.72
CA LEU A 127 7.38 1.75 -22.12
C LEU A 127 7.33 2.90 -23.13
N HIS A 128 7.76 2.65 -24.37
CA HIS A 128 7.71 3.64 -25.43
C HIS A 128 6.26 4.02 -25.78
N GLN A 129 5.41 3.03 -26.03
CA GLN A 129 3.99 3.23 -26.32
C GLN A 129 3.29 3.97 -25.18
N PHE A 130 3.56 3.60 -23.93
CA PHE A 130 2.97 4.27 -22.77
C PHE A 130 3.44 5.73 -22.66
N LYS A 131 4.73 6.00 -22.87
CA LYS A 131 5.24 7.38 -22.88
C LYS A 131 4.56 8.22 -23.96
N GLU A 132 4.46 7.69 -25.17
CA GLU A 132 3.75 8.38 -26.26
C GLU A 132 2.27 8.58 -25.94
N PHE A 133 1.61 7.61 -25.32
CA PHE A 133 0.21 7.74 -24.88
C PHE A 133 0.04 8.89 -23.88
N LEU A 134 0.91 8.96 -22.85
CA LEU A 134 0.90 10.06 -21.89
C LEU A 134 1.13 11.42 -22.58
N ASP A 135 2.06 11.49 -23.52
CA ASP A 135 2.45 12.75 -24.16
C ASP A 135 1.47 13.22 -25.25
N LYS A 136 0.81 12.31 -25.97
CA LYS A 136 -0.02 12.65 -27.13
C LYS A 136 -1.52 12.50 -26.88
N VAL A 137 -1.93 11.55 -26.05
CA VAL A 137 -3.36 11.25 -25.84
C VAL A 137 -3.85 11.88 -24.55
N VAL A 138 -3.17 11.59 -23.42
CA VAL A 138 -3.58 12.10 -22.11
C VAL A 138 -3.50 13.62 -22.04
N LYS A 139 -2.43 14.22 -22.59
CA LYS A 139 -2.29 15.68 -22.66
C LYS A 139 -3.38 16.34 -23.51
N CYS A 140 -3.76 15.74 -24.63
CA CYS A 140 -4.80 16.27 -25.51
C CYS A 140 -6.21 16.09 -24.92
N SER A 141 -6.42 15.02 -24.15
CA SER A 141 -7.70 14.66 -23.52
C SER A 141 -7.70 14.96 -22.02
N PHE A 142 -7.01 16.05 -21.62
CA PHE A 142 -6.74 16.38 -20.21
C PHE A 142 -7.99 16.36 -19.34
N SER A 143 -9.08 16.97 -19.82
CA SER A 143 -10.34 17.08 -19.08
C SER A 143 -10.91 15.71 -18.75
N ASP A 144 -11.00 14.82 -19.75
CA ASP A 144 -11.62 13.51 -19.61
C ASP A 144 -10.87 12.63 -18.60
N PHE A 145 -9.53 12.65 -18.65
CA PHE A 145 -8.70 11.90 -17.70
C PHE A 145 -8.74 12.50 -16.29
N LYS A 146 -8.89 13.82 -16.16
CA LYS A 146 -8.98 14.49 -14.86
C LYS A 146 -10.32 14.23 -14.16
N THR A 147 -11.41 14.16 -14.91
CA THR A 147 -12.79 14.11 -14.37
C THR A 147 -13.40 12.72 -14.38
N LEU A 148 -12.63 11.67 -14.68
CA LEU A 148 -13.14 10.30 -14.64
C LEU A 148 -13.71 9.98 -13.25
N ASP A 149 -14.98 9.59 -13.22
CA ASP A 149 -15.63 9.01 -12.03
C ASP A 149 -15.65 7.48 -12.15
N HIS A 150 -14.89 6.83 -11.28
CA HIS A 150 -14.80 5.37 -11.22
C HIS A 150 -16.11 4.69 -10.78
N LYS A 151 -17.09 5.44 -10.27
CA LYS A 151 -18.43 4.91 -9.96
C LYS A 151 -19.27 4.74 -11.22
N GLU A 152 -19.11 5.64 -12.18
CA GLU A 152 -19.91 5.70 -13.41
C GLU A 152 -19.25 4.92 -14.54
N GLN A 153 -17.92 4.91 -14.62
CA GLN A 153 -17.20 4.25 -15.72
C GLN A 153 -16.02 3.43 -15.21
N ARG A 154 -15.95 2.18 -15.67
CA ARG A 154 -14.80 1.31 -15.41
C ARG A 154 -13.55 1.80 -16.15
N LEU A 155 -12.41 1.70 -15.47
CA LEU A 155 -11.12 2.18 -15.98
C LEU A 155 -10.71 1.49 -17.30
N ASP A 156 -10.90 0.18 -17.40
CA ASP A 156 -10.55 -0.59 -18.60
C ASP A 156 -11.39 -0.15 -19.81
N THR A 157 -12.69 0.07 -19.61
CA THR A 157 -13.58 0.60 -20.66
C THR A 157 -13.18 2.02 -21.07
N PHE A 158 -12.85 2.88 -20.11
CA PHE A 158 -12.38 4.24 -20.39
C PHE A 158 -11.09 4.23 -21.21
N LEU A 159 -10.05 3.52 -20.77
CA LEU A 159 -8.76 3.50 -21.47
C LEU A 159 -8.86 2.86 -22.86
N TYR A 160 -9.71 1.84 -23.02
CA TYR A 160 -9.92 1.19 -24.32
C TYR A 160 -10.45 2.16 -25.39
N GLN A 161 -11.25 3.17 -25.01
CA GLN A 161 -11.73 4.20 -25.94
C GLN A 161 -10.58 4.96 -26.60
N TYR A 162 -9.45 5.07 -25.91
CA TYR A 162 -8.26 5.77 -26.43
C TYR A 162 -7.28 4.83 -27.11
N PHE A 163 -7.08 3.61 -26.59
CA PHE A 163 -6.20 2.62 -27.22
C PHE A 163 -6.75 2.14 -28.58
N SER A 164 -8.08 2.09 -28.72
CA SER A 164 -8.72 1.63 -29.95
C SER A 164 -8.67 2.63 -31.11
N VAL A 165 -8.29 3.90 -30.86
CA VAL A 165 -8.13 4.93 -31.89
C VAL A 165 -6.98 4.59 -32.84
N ASP A 166 -5.87 4.06 -32.31
CA ASP A 166 -4.71 3.61 -33.08
C ASP A 166 -4.21 2.27 -32.53
N LYS A 167 -4.93 1.20 -32.91
CA LYS A 167 -4.70 -0.17 -32.43
C LYS A 167 -3.32 -0.71 -32.78
N GLU A 168 -2.76 -0.29 -33.91
CA GLU A 168 -1.42 -0.71 -34.31
C GLU A 168 -0.36 -0.04 -33.45
N LYS A 169 -0.54 1.23 -33.14
CA LYS A 169 0.39 2.00 -32.32
C LYS A 169 0.41 1.58 -30.85
N TYR A 170 -0.74 1.25 -30.27
CA TYR A 170 -0.88 0.90 -28.85
C TYR A 170 -1.11 -0.60 -28.62
N ARG A 171 -0.74 -1.45 -29.58
CA ARG A 171 -1.04 -2.90 -29.57
C ARG A 171 -0.52 -3.66 -28.35
N LYS A 172 0.47 -3.11 -27.65
CA LYS A 172 1.13 -3.75 -26.49
C LYS A 172 0.63 -3.19 -25.15
N LEU A 173 -0.22 -2.16 -25.16
CA LEU A 173 -0.94 -1.62 -24.00
C LEU A 173 -2.31 -2.28 -23.87
#